data_AF-A0A2N6IN41-F1
#
_entry.id   AF-A0A2N6IN41-F1
#
_cell.length_a   1.000
_cell.length_b   1.000
_cell.length_c   1.000
_cell.angle_alpha   90.00
_cell.angle_beta   90.00
_cell.angle_gamma   90.00
#
_symmetry.space_group_name_H-M   'P 1'
#
loop_
_entity.id
_entity.type
_entity.pdbx_description
1 polymer ?
#
loop_
_entity_poly.entity_id
_entity_poly.type
_entity_poly.pdbx_seq_one_letter_code
_entity_poly.pdbx_strand_id
1 'polypeptide(L)'
;MFSIPEQFSSATKTNLEAQFALFSSLTSKAFEGIEKIVELNLTAAKATLEESTAAAKQLLSAKDPQEFFSLSAAQAQPSAEKAVAYGRHLVAITSGTQAEFSKAAESQIAETNRKVLSLVEEVTKNAPAGSENAVAMLKSAIGNANAGYEQFSKTSKQAVETIEANLTSAVNQFTQAAEKAVPRTAK
;
A
#
# COMPACT_ATOMS: atom_id res chain seq x y z
N MET A 1 35.67 0.89 -36.41
CA MET A 1 34.52 0.21 -37.04
C MET A 1 33.33 0.39 -36.12
N PHE A 2 32.24 0.96 -36.63
CA PHE A 2 31.07 1.33 -35.83
C PHE A 2 30.29 0.08 -35.42
N SER A 3 30.40 -0.31 -34.15
CA SER A 3 29.65 -1.38 -33.49
C SER A 3 28.25 -0.96 -33.04
N ILE A 4 27.68 0.07 -33.67
CA ILE A 4 26.32 0.58 -33.43
C ILE A 4 25.29 -0.56 -33.42
N PRO A 5 25.32 -1.58 -34.33
CA PRO A 5 24.35 -2.68 -34.28
C PRO A 5 24.48 -3.57 -33.03
N GLU A 6 25.69 -3.86 -32.56
CA GLU A 6 25.91 -4.71 -31.37
C GLU A 6 25.56 -3.97 -30.07
N GLN A 7 25.90 -2.68 -29.96
CA GLN A 7 25.52 -1.86 -28.82
C GLN A 7 24.00 -1.60 -28.76
N PHE A 8 23.35 -1.45 -29.91
CA PHE A 8 21.88 -1.38 -29.97
C PHE A 8 21.24 -2.70 -29.55
N SER A 9 21.79 -3.83 -30.00
CA SER A 9 21.30 -5.16 -29.63
C SER A 9 21.44 -5.42 -28.13
N SER A 10 22.60 -5.12 -27.54
CA SER A 10 22.83 -5.32 -26.10
C SER A 10 22.03 -4.36 -25.23
N ALA A 11 21.95 -3.07 -25.58
CA ALA A 11 21.15 -2.10 -24.84
C ALA A 11 19.65 -2.41 -24.91
N THR A 12 19.16 -2.87 -26.07
CA THR A 12 17.76 -3.31 -26.23
C THR A 12 17.49 -4.55 -25.38
N LYS A 13 18.41 -5.52 -25.38
CA LYS A 13 18.30 -6.73 -24.56
C LYS A 13 18.26 -6.42 -23.07
N THR A 14 19.19 -5.61 -22.57
CA THR A 14 19.23 -5.19 -21.16
C THR A 14 17.97 -4.41 -20.75
N ASN A 15 17.43 -3.58 -21.65
CA ASN A 15 16.18 -2.87 -21.38
C ASN A 15 14.98 -3.83 -21.28
N LEU A 16 14.91 -4.82 -22.16
CA LEU A 16 13.87 -5.85 -22.14
C LEU A 16 13.96 -6.73 -20.88
N GLU A 17 15.18 -7.12 -20.48
CA GLU A 17 15.43 -7.86 -19.23
C GLU A 17 15.00 -7.06 -18.00
N ALA A 18 15.31 -5.76 -17.95
CA ALA A 18 14.89 -4.88 -16.87
C ALA A 18 13.36 -4.73 -16.80
N GLN A 19 12.69 -4.56 -17.95
CA GLN A 19 11.23 -4.50 -18.01
C GLN A 19 10.59 -5.82 -17.56
N PHE A 20 11.15 -6.96 -17.99
CA PHE A 20 10.65 -8.27 -17.59
C PHE A 20 10.85 -8.52 -16.09
N ALA A 21 12.02 -8.15 -15.55
CA ALA A 21 12.31 -8.24 -14.12
C ALA A 21 11.36 -7.36 -13.28
N LEU A 22 11.10 -6.12 -13.74
CA LEU A 22 10.14 -5.22 -13.12
C LEU A 22 8.73 -5.83 -13.12
N PHE A 23 8.26 -6.31 -14.28
CA PHE A 23 6.94 -6.91 -14.40
C PHE A 23 6.79 -8.17 -13.54
N SER A 24 7.81 -9.02 -13.52
CA SER A 24 7.85 -10.23 -12.68
C SER A 24 7.82 -9.88 -11.19
N SER A 25 8.61 -8.89 -10.77
CA SER A 25 8.64 -8.41 -9.38
C SER A 25 7.29 -7.82 -8.95
N LEU A 26 6.68 -6.96 -9.77
CA LEU A 26 5.37 -6.37 -9.49
C LEU A 26 4.27 -7.43 -9.44
N THR A 27 4.29 -8.40 -10.37
CA THR A 27 3.35 -9.51 -10.38
C THR A 27 3.49 -10.33 -9.10
N SER A 28 4.71 -10.70 -8.73
CA SER A 28 4.99 -11.42 -7.47
C SER A 28 4.47 -10.65 -6.26
N LYS A 29 4.65 -9.33 -6.20
CA LYS A 29 4.14 -8.49 -5.11
C LYS A 29 2.62 -8.38 -5.07
N ALA A 30 1.97 -8.38 -6.23
CA ALA A 30 0.50 -8.45 -6.30
C ALA A 30 -0.01 -9.79 -5.77
N PHE A 31 0.61 -10.92 -6.15
CA PHE A 31 0.29 -12.23 -5.62
C PHE A 31 0.51 -12.31 -4.10
N GLU A 32 1.63 -11.80 -3.59
CA GLU A 32 1.90 -11.73 -2.15
C GLU A 32 0.81 -10.93 -1.39
N GLY A 33 0.33 -9.82 -1.98
CA GLY A 33 -0.79 -9.05 -1.43
C GLY A 33 -2.09 -9.85 -1.37
N ILE A 34 -2.41 -10.59 -2.44
CA ILE A 34 -3.60 -11.47 -2.49
C ILE A 34 -3.48 -12.60 -1.46
N GLU A 35 -2.32 -13.24 -1.37
CA GLU A 35 -2.05 -14.29 -0.37
C GLU A 35 -2.31 -13.78 1.05
N LYS A 36 -1.80 -12.59 1.39
CA LYS A 36 -2.04 -11.95 2.70
C LYS A 36 -3.52 -11.65 2.95
N ILE A 37 -4.28 -11.25 1.93
CA ILE A 37 -5.74 -11.03 2.06
C ILE A 37 -6.46 -12.36 2.30
N VAL A 38 -6.09 -13.42 1.58
CA VAL A 38 -6.67 -14.76 1.78
C VAL A 38 -6.34 -15.27 3.17
N GLU A 39 -5.10 -15.13 3.62
CA GLU A 39 -4.65 -15.50 4.97
C GLU A 39 -5.43 -14.73 6.05
N LEU A 40 -5.64 -13.43 5.86
CA LEU A 40 -6.45 -12.60 6.75
C LEU A 40 -7.89 -13.11 6.85
N ASN A 41 -8.53 -13.45 5.71
CA ASN A 41 -9.88 -14.00 5.69
C ASN A 41 -9.98 -15.36 6.38
N LEU A 42 -9.02 -16.26 6.12
CA LEU A 42 -8.97 -17.57 6.78
C LEU A 42 -8.78 -17.44 8.30
N THR A 43 -7.89 -16.54 8.73
CA THR A 43 -7.65 -16.26 10.15
C THR A 43 -8.90 -15.70 10.82
N ALA A 44 -9.56 -14.72 10.20
CA ALA A 44 -10.80 -14.15 10.71
C ALA A 44 -11.93 -15.19 10.78
N ALA A 45 -12.08 -16.05 9.76
CA ALA A 45 -13.08 -17.10 9.74
C ALA A 45 -12.83 -18.15 10.85
N LYS A 46 -11.59 -18.60 11.03
CA LYS A 46 -11.21 -19.53 12.11
C LYS A 46 -11.49 -18.94 13.48
N ALA A 47 -11.03 -17.71 13.73
CA ALA A 47 -11.28 -17.02 15.00
C ALA A 47 -12.78 -16.88 15.27
N THR A 48 -13.57 -16.46 14.26
CA THR A 48 -15.03 -16.32 14.39
C THR A 48 -15.71 -17.64 14.72
N LEU A 49 -15.29 -18.76 14.11
CA LEU A 49 -15.86 -20.08 14.39
C LEU A 49 -15.56 -20.58 15.82
N GLU A 50 -14.31 -20.44 16.27
CA GLU A 50 -13.89 -20.80 17.62
C GLU A 50 -14.65 -19.99 18.67
N GLU A 51 -14.75 -18.68 18.45
CA GLU A 51 -15.44 -17.76 19.35
C GLU A 51 -16.94 -17.93 19.33
N SER A 52 -17.56 -18.20 18.18
CA SER A 52 -18.99 -18.50 18.09
C SER A 52 -19.33 -19.77 18.87
N THR A 53 -18.44 -20.77 18.82
CA THR A 53 -18.60 -22.00 19.61
C THR A 53 -18.48 -21.71 21.11
N ALA A 54 -17.52 -20.89 21.53
CA ALA A 54 -17.36 -20.48 22.92
C ALA A 54 -18.56 -19.64 23.41
N ALA A 55 -19.02 -18.69 22.59
CA ALA A 55 -20.18 -17.85 22.86
C ALA A 55 -21.45 -18.69 23.00
N ALA A 56 -21.68 -19.65 22.10
CA ALA A 56 -22.82 -20.56 22.18
C ALA A 56 -22.80 -21.39 23.48
N LYS A 57 -21.63 -21.92 23.88
CA LYS A 57 -21.48 -22.64 25.16
C LYS A 57 -21.78 -21.75 26.36
N GLN A 58 -21.31 -20.51 26.37
CA GLN A 58 -21.60 -19.55 27.44
C GLN A 58 -23.09 -19.21 27.51
N LEU A 59 -23.71 -18.90 26.38
CA LEU A 59 -25.14 -18.56 26.30
C LEU A 59 -26.03 -19.75 26.73
N LEU A 60 -25.68 -20.97 26.33
CA LEU A 60 -26.40 -22.19 26.74
C LEU A 60 -26.22 -22.51 28.24
N SER A 61 -25.20 -21.95 28.88
CA SER A 61 -24.94 -22.12 30.31
C SER A 61 -25.60 -21.04 31.19
N ALA A 62 -26.32 -20.08 30.59
CA ALA A 62 -27.03 -19.03 31.31
C ALA A 62 -28.13 -19.63 32.19
N LYS A 63 -28.23 -19.17 33.44
CA LYS A 63 -29.16 -19.68 34.46
C LYS A 63 -30.54 -19.07 34.33
N ASP A 64 -30.63 -17.87 33.76
CA ASP A 64 -31.87 -17.13 33.59
C ASP A 64 -31.79 -16.19 32.36
N PRO A 65 -32.94 -15.63 31.92
CA PRO A 65 -32.96 -14.70 30.79
C PRO A 65 -32.10 -13.44 30.98
N GLN A 66 -31.92 -12.97 32.21
CA GLN A 66 -31.13 -11.77 32.50
C GLN A 66 -29.63 -12.04 32.29
N GLU A 67 -29.14 -13.19 32.73
CA GLU A 67 -27.78 -13.66 32.46
C GLU A 67 -27.57 -13.87 30.95
N PHE A 68 -28.56 -14.42 30.23
CA PHE A 68 -28.50 -14.58 28.78
C PHE A 68 -28.32 -13.24 28.05
N PHE A 69 -29.14 -12.22 28.35
CA PHE A 69 -29.03 -10.90 27.73
C PHE A 69 -27.70 -10.22 28.10
N SER A 70 -27.23 -10.38 29.33
CA SER A 70 -25.95 -9.83 29.77
C SER A 70 -24.77 -10.45 29.01
N LEU A 71 -24.77 -11.78 28.86
CA LEU A 71 -23.76 -12.51 28.09
C LEU A 71 -23.82 -12.16 26.59
N SER A 72 -25.02 -11.99 26.02
CA SER A 72 -25.19 -11.57 24.64
C SER A 72 -24.64 -10.15 24.41
N ALA A 73 -24.93 -9.21 25.31
CA ALA A 73 -24.44 -7.84 25.23
C ALA A 73 -22.92 -7.76 25.36
N ALA A 74 -22.32 -8.62 26.21
CA ALA A 74 -20.85 -8.67 26.40
C ALA A 74 -20.08 -9.01 25.12
N GLN A 75 -20.71 -9.65 24.12
CA GLN A 75 -20.08 -9.99 22.84
C GLN A 75 -19.99 -8.83 21.85
N ALA A 76 -20.71 -7.72 22.10
CA ALA A 76 -20.74 -6.58 21.19
C ALA A 76 -19.35 -5.90 21.07
N GLN A 77 -18.68 -5.64 22.20
CA GLN A 77 -17.36 -4.99 22.21
C GLN A 77 -16.26 -5.85 21.57
N PRO A 78 -16.09 -7.14 21.89
CA PRO A 78 -15.08 -7.98 21.22
C PRO A 78 -15.32 -8.12 19.71
N SER A 79 -16.58 -8.21 19.28
CA SER A 79 -16.92 -8.28 17.85
C SER A 79 -16.58 -6.98 17.12
N ALA A 80 -16.83 -5.85 17.80
CA ALA A 80 -16.48 -4.53 17.36
C ALA A 80 -14.96 -4.37 17.13
N GLU A 81 -14.15 -4.71 18.14
CA GLU A 81 -12.69 -4.62 18.08
C GLU A 81 -12.10 -5.48 16.94
N LYS A 82 -12.69 -6.64 16.66
CA LYS A 82 -12.27 -7.53 15.57
C LYS A 82 -12.57 -6.97 14.18
N ALA A 83 -13.76 -6.40 13.98
CA ALA A 83 -14.11 -5.76 12.71
C ALA A 83 -13.13 -4.61 12.40
N VAL A 84 -12.80 -3.83 13.42
CA VAL A 84 -11.78 -2.78 13.36
C VAL A 84 -10.40 -3.34 13.03
N ALA A 85 -9.96 -4.39 13.73
CA ALA A 85 -8.66 -5.02 13.51
C ALA A 85 -8.55 -5.56 12.08
N TYR A 86 -9.59 -6.25 11.59
CA TYR A 86 -9.66 -6.73 10.22
C TYR A 86 -9.50 -5.58 9.22
N GLY A 87 -10.22 -4.47 9.40
CA GLY A 87 -10.09 -3.27 8.56
C GLY A 87 -8.68 -2.69 8.57
N ARG A 88 -8.04 -2.61 9.74
CA ARG A 88 -6.64 -2.17 9.87
C ARG A 88 -5.67 -3.10 9.15
N HIS A 89 -5.82 -4.41 9.31
CA HIS A 89 -4.98 -5.39 8.62
C HIS A 89 -5.17 -5.29 7.10
N LEU A 90 -6.40 -5.12 6.62
CA LEU A 90 -6.67 -4.97 5.20
C LEU A 90 -6.01 -3.70 4.63
N VAL A 91 -6.12 -2.56 5.34
CA VAL A 91 -5.44 -1.31 4.96
C VAL A 91 -3.91 -1.47 4.97
N ALA A 92 -3.36 -2.15 5.97
CA ALA A 92 -1.92 -2.41 6.04
C ALA A 92 -1.42 -3.26 4.86
N ILE A 93 -2.19 -4.27 4.44
CA ILE A 93 -1.84 -5.10 3.28
C ILE A 93 -1.86 -4.26 2.00
N THR A 94 -2.95 -3.52 1.75
CA THR A 94 -3.11 -2.76 0.50
C THR A 94 -2.12 -1.60 0.40
N SER A 95 -1.88 -0.86 1.49
CA SER A 95 -0.87 0.20 1.55
C SER A 95 0.55 -0.35 1.40
N GLY A 96 0.85 -1.51 2.01
CA GLY A 96 2.13 -2.19 1.81
C GLY A 96 2.37 -2.58 0.35
N THR A 97 1.37 -3.18 -0.32
CA THR A 97 1.46 -3.48 -1.75
C THR A 97 1.63 -2.20 -2.58
N GLN A 98 0.88 -1.13 -2.30
CA GLN A 98 1.01 0.14 -3.01
C GLN A 98 2.38 0.80 -2.81
N ALA A 99 2.99 0.66 -1.62
CA ALA A 99 4.34 1.16 -1.35
C ALA A 99 5.40 0.41 -2.18
N GLU A 100 5.30 -0.91 -2.33
CA GLU A 100 6.22 -1.70 -3.17
C GLU A 100 6.10 -1.31 -4.65
N PHE A 101 4.88 -1.08 -5.14
CA PHE A 101 4.66 -0.58 -6.51
C PHE A 101 5.24 0.82 -6.70
N SER A 102 5.02 1.70 -5.73
CA SER A 102 5.56 3.06 -5.76
C SER A 102 7.08 2.99 -5.83
N LYS A 103 7.72 2.25 -4.92
CA LYS A 103 9.18 2.04 -4.87
C LYS A 103 9.77 1.51 -6.19
N ALA A 104 9.07 0.60 -6.85
CA ALA A 104 9.50 0.10 -8.16
C ALA A 104 9.48 1.22 -9.23
N ALA A 105 8.44 2.06 -9.24
CA ALA A 105 8.38 3.24 -10.11
C ALA A 105 9.45 4.28 -9.75
N GLU A 106 9.68 4.54 -8.45
CA GLU A 106 10.73 5.44 -7.95
C GLU A 106 12.11 5.00 -8.48
N SER A 107 12.42 3.70 -8.37
CA SER A 107 13.67 3.13 -8.86
C SER A 107 13.84 3.29 -10.37
N GLN A 108 12.78 3.04 -11.15
CA GLN A 108 12.83 3.17 -12.61
C GLN A 108 13.03 4.62 -13.05
N ILE A 109 12.39 5.57 -12.36
CA ILE A 109 12.54 7.01 -12.61
C ILE A 109 13.96 7.45 -12.27
N ALA A 110 14.49 7.03 -11.11
CA ALA A 110 15.86 7.35 -10.71
C ALA A 110 16.89 6.83 -11.72
N GLU A 111 16.74 5.59 -12.19
CA GLU A 111 17.62 5.01 -13.20
C GLU A 111 17.52 5.75 -14.55
N THR A 112 16.31 6.10 -14.96
CA THR A 112 16.06 6.85 -16.20
C THR A 112 16.67 8.25 -16.12
N ASN A 113 16.47 8.96 -15.02
CA ASN A 113 17.08 10.26 -14.78
C ASN A 113 18.61 10.20 -14.85
N ARG A 114 19.22 9.17 -14.25
CA ARG A 114 20.67 8.97 -14.31
C ARG A 114 21.15 8.78 -15.75
N LYS A 115 20.46 7.94 -16.54
CA LYS A 115 20.79 7.70 -17.96
C LYS A 115 20.64 8.99 -18.78
N VAL A 116 19.55 9.73 -18.58
CA VAL A 116 19.30 10.99 -19.29
C VAL A 116 20.35 12.04 -18.93
N LEU A 117 20.70 12.19 -17.64
CA LEU A 117 21.75 13.12 -17.22
C LEU A 117 23.10 12.78 -17.84
N SER A 118 23.49 11.50 -17.87
CA SER A 118 24.72 11.07 -18.53
C SER A 118 24.72 11.38 -20.03
N LEU A 119 23.58 11.17 -20.72
CA LEU A 119 23.43 11.55 -22.13
C LEU A 119 23.50 13.07 -22.33
N VAL A 120 22.90 13.86 -21.43
CA VAL A 120 22.97 15.34 -21.47
C VAL A 120 24.40 15.81 -21.30
N GLU A 121 25.14 15.25 -20.34
CA GLU A 121 26.55 15.58 -20.12
C GLU A 121 27.40 15.24 -21.34
N GLU A 122 27.19 14.07 -21.94
CA GLU A 122 27.91 13.64 -23.13
C GLU A 122 27.59 14.48 -24.37
N VAL A 123 26.32 14.85 -24.57
CA VAL A 123 25.90 15.77 -25.63
C VAL A 123 26.46 17.17 -25.38
N THR A 124 26.40 17.69 -24.16
CA THR A 124 26.91 19.03 -23.81
C THR A 124 28.41 19.13 -24.02
N LYS A 125 29.16 18.08 -23.67
CA LYS A 125 30.62 18.03 -23.82
C LYS A 125 31.06 17.98 -25.29
N ASN A 126 30.21 17.45 -26.17
CA ASN A 126 30.48 17.28 -27.60
C ASN A 126 29.61 18.18 -28.49
N ALA A 127 28.93 19.17 -27.91
CA ALA A 127 27.91 19.95 -28.59
C ALA A 127 28.53 20.96 -29.57
N PRO A 128 28.12 21.01 -30.85
CA PRO A 128 28.54 22.06 -31.76
C PRO A 128 28.00 23.42 -31.31
N ALA A 129 28.72 24.50 -31.62
CA ALA A 129 28.29 25.86 -31.31
C ALA A 129 26.88 26.14 -31.87
N GLY A 130 25.98 26.72 -31.05
CA GLY A 130 24.58 27.00 -31.40
C GLY A 130 23.54 26.01 -30.85
N SER A 131 23.95 25.01 -30.05
CA SER A 131 23.08 23.99 -29.44
C SER A 131 22.59 24.33 -28.02
N GLU A 132 22.91 25.52 -27.51
CA GLU A 132 22.67 25.96 -26.13
C GLU A 132 21.18 25.96 -25.76
N ASN A 133 20.31 26.36 -26.70
CA ASN A 133 18.86 26.35 -26.50
C ASN A 133 18.29 24.92 -26.37
N ALA A 134 18.79 23.96 -27.13
CA ALA A 134 18.35 22.57 -27.05
C ALA A 134 18.76 21.92 -25.73
N VAL A 135 19.99 22.19 -25.26
CA VAL A 135 20.48 21.73 -23.94
C VAL A 135 19.66 22.35 -22.80
N ALA A 136 19.31 23.65 -22.91
CA ALA A 136 18.46 24.33 -21.93
C ALA A 136 17.05 23.72 -21.85
N MET A 137 16.41 23.45 -23.00
CA MET A 137 15.10 22.79 -23.05
C MET A 137 15.15 21.40 -22.43
N LEU A 138 16.19 20.61 -22.71
CA LEU A 138 16.36 19.27 -22.15
C LEU A 138 16.52 19.30 -20.62
N LYS A 139 17.35 20.21 -20.10
CA LYS A 139 17.48 20.43 -18.65
C LYS A 139 16.15 20.83 -18.01
N SER A 140 15.37 21.70 -18.66
CA SER A 140 14.05 22.09 -18.16
C SER A 140 13.06 20.92 -18.14
N ALA A 141 13.07 20.05 -19.15
CA ALA A 141 12.21 18.87 -19.20
C ALA A 141 12.53 17.89 -18.04
N ILE A 142 13.82 17.66 -17.76
CA ILE A 142 14.26 16.84 -16.61
C ILE A 142 13.80 17.47 -15.29
N GLY A 143 13.97 18.79 -15.14
CA GLY A 143 13.51 19.52 -13.95
C GLY A 143 12.01 19.38 -13.72
N ASN A 144 11.20 19.53 -14.78
CA ASN A 144 9.74 19.38 -14.70
C ASN A 144 9.32 17.93 -14.38
N ALA A 145 10.01 16.93 -14.94
CA ALA A 145 9.75 15.52 -14.65
C ALA A 145 10.02 15.18 -13.17
N ASN A 146 11.12 15.69 -12.61
CA ASN A 146 11.46 15.53 -11.20
C ASN A 146 10.42 16.17 -10.27
N ALA A 147 9.98 17.40 -10.59
CA ALA A 147 8.94 18.10 -9.82
C ALA A 147 7.59 17.36 -9.87
N GLY A 148 7.20 16.84 -11.04
CA GLY A 148 5.99 16.03 -11.20
C GLY A 148 6.02 14.75 -10.37
N TYR A 149 7.17 14.09 -10.31
CA TYR A 149 7.38 12.91 -9.47
C TYR A 149 7.31 13.22 -7.97
N GLU A 150 7.96 14.29 -7.51
CA GLU A 150 7.91 14.71 -6.11
C GLU A 150 6.47 15.03 -5.67
N GLN A 151 5.71 15.71 -6.53
CA GLN A 151 4.29 15.98 -6.31
C GLN A 151 3.45 14.70 -6.24
N PHE A 152 3.70 13.71 -7.10
CA PHE A 152 3.01 12.42 -7.07
C PHE A 152 3.31 11.65 -5.79
N SER A 153 4.59 11.56 -5.39
CA SER A 153 5.02 10.88 -4.16
C SER A 153 4.36 11.52 -2.92
N LYS A 154 4.38 12.86 -2.85
CA LYS A 154 3.72 13.61 -1.77
C LYS A 154 2.22 13.38 -1.71
N THR A 155 1.53 13.42 -2.85
CA THR A 155 0.07 13.20 -2.93
C THR A 155 -0.29 11.78 -2.50
N SER A 156 0.51 10.79 -2.93
CA SER A 156 0.32 9.38 -2.55
C SER A 156 0.48 9.18 -1.04
N LYS A 157 1.51 9.80 -0.44
CA LYS A 157 1.72 9.75 1.02
C LYS A 157 0.58 10.39 1.79
N GLN A 158 0.10 11.56 1.36
CA GLN A 158 -1.05 12.22 1.98
C GLN A 158 -2.33 11.39 1.90
N ALA A 159 -2.55 10.67 0.79
CA ALA A 159 -3.70 9.77 0.66
C ALA A 159 -3.64 8.63 1.68
N VAL A 160 -2.47 8.01 1.88
CA VAL A 160 -2.26 6.96 2.90
C VAL A 160 -2.53 7.51 4.31
N GLU A 161 -1.91 8.64 4.66
CA GLU A 161 -2.10 9.29 5.97
C GLU A 161 -3.58 9.64 6.23
N THR A 162 -4.30 10.07 5.20
CA THR A 162 -5.74 10.38 5.30
C THR A 162 -6.58 9.13 5.55
N ILE A 163 -6.28 8.01 4.89
CA ILE A 163 -6.96 6.73 5.12
C ILE A 163 -6.70 6.24 6.54
N GLU A 164 -5.47 6.30 7.02
CA GLU A 164 -5.10 5.92 8.39
C GLU A 164 -5.81 6.79 9.44
N ALA A 165 -5.88 8.10 9.22
CA ALA A 165 -6.59 9.03 10.08
C ALA A 165 -8.11 8.76 10.12
N ASN A 166 -8.74 8.56 8.95
CA ASN A 166 -10.16 8.25 8.84
C ASN A 166 -10.50 6.91 9.51
N LEU A 167 -9.66 5.89 9.32
CA LEU A 167 -9.83 4.61 9.98
C LEU A 167 -9.71 4.77 11.49
N THR A 168 -8.67 5.43 11.99
CA THR A 168 -8.49 5.67 13.42
C THR A 168 -9.67 6.42 14.03
N SER A 169 -10.18 7.45 13.34
CA SER A 169 -11.37 8.17 13.76
C SER A 169 -12.62 7.28 13.79
N ALA A 170 -12.84 6.47 12.76
CA ALA A 170 -13.96 5.53 12.71
C ALA A 170 -13.90 4.51 13.88
N VAL A 171 -12.71 4.00 14.19
CA VAL A 171 -12.49 3.13 15.35
C VAL A 171 -12.85 3.84 16.64
N ASN A 172 -12.35 5.05 16.86
CA ASN A 172 -12.60 5.80 18.08
C ASN A 172 -14.09 6.12 18.28
N GLN A 173 -14.79 6.51 17.20
CA GLN A 173 -16.24 6.76 17.25
C GLN A 173 -17.01 5.48 17.59
N PHE A 174 -16.59 4.37 17.02
CA PHE A 174 -17.23 3.09 17.25
C PHE A 174 -16.98 2.55 18.66
N THR A 175 -15.75 2.65 19.19
CA THR A 175 -15.44 2.32 20.59
C THR A 175 -16.30 3.17 21.55
N GLN A 176 -16.40 4.48 21.32
CA GLN A 176 -17.26 5.35 22.13
C GLN A 176 -18.75 4.98 22.04
N ALA A 177 -19.23 4.54 20.86
CA ALA A 177 -20.60 4.07 20.70
C ALA A 177 -20.85 2.75 21.45
N ALA A 178 -19.88 1.82 21.40
CA ALA A 178 -19.94 0.56 22.14
C ALA A 178 -19.94 0.78 23.66
N GLU A 179 -19.10 1.69 24.17
CA GLU A 179 -19.07 2.07 25.59
C GLU A 179 -20.40 2.68 26.08
N LYS A 180 -21.10 3.44 25.22
CA LYS A 180 -22.41 4.01 25.54
C LYS A 180 -23.54 2.98 25.49
N ALA A 181 -23.38 1.90 24.73
CA ALA A 181 -24.37 0.85 24.55
C ALA A 181 -24.36 -0.19 25.69
N VAL A 182 -23.25 -0.29 26.44
CA VAL A 182 -23.23 -1.08 27.69
C VAL A 182 -24.01 -0.30 28.76
N PRO A 183 -25.13 -0.84 29.29
CA PRO A 183 -25.86 -0.14 30.33
C PRO A 183 -24.93 0.00 31.54
N ARG A 184 -24.64 1.25 31.94
CA ARG A 184 -24.06 1.53 33.24
C ARG A 184 -24.99 0.89 34.26
N THR A 185 -24.53 -0.19 34.89
CA THR A 185 -25.13 -0.72 36.10
C THR A 185 -25.12 0.42 37.13
N ALA A 186 -26.24 1.13 37.22
CA ALA A 186 -26.47 2.10 38.26
C ALA A 186 -26.46 1.34 39.58
N LYS A 187 -25.55 1.75 40.47
CA LYS A 187 -25.47 1.34 41.86
C LYS A 187 -26.74 1.65 42.63
#